data_AF-A0A4Q2T433-F1
#
_entry.id   AF-A0A4Q2T433-F1
#
_cell.length_a   1.000
_cell.length_b   1.000
_cell.length_c   1.000
_cell.angle_alpha   90.00
_cell.angle_beta   90.00
_cell.angle_gamma   90.00
#
_symmetry.space_group_name_H-M   'P 1'
#
loop_
_entity.id
_entity.type
_entity.pdbx_description
1 polymer ?
#
loop_
_entity_poly.entity_id
_entity_poly.type
_entity_poly.pdbx_seq_one_letter_code
_entity_poly.pdbx_strand_id
1 'polypeptide(L)'
;QNNHRVVMSTIRADGRPQLSPVTATVDAEGRVVVSSRETAIKVKNLRRDPRIALCLLNDGFFGDWGQVEGTAEIVPMPDALDLLID
;
A
#
# COMPACT_ATOMS: atom_id res chain seq x y z
N GLN A 1 -7.40 -14.52 -3.07
CA GLN A 1 -7.37 -13.51 -1.99
C GLN A 1 -8.48 -12.47 -2.18
N ASN A 2 -9.06 -11.95 -1.08
CA ASN A 2 -9.99 -10.82 -1.16
C ASN A 2 -9.18 -9.51 -1.15
N ASN A 3 -9.26 -8.75 -2.24
CA ASN A 3 -8.51 -7.52 -2.40
C ASN A 3 -9.33 -6.35 -1.85
N HIS A 4 -8.99 -5.88 -0.66
CA HIS A 4 -9.67 -4.76 0.00
C HIS A 4 -9.30 -3.44 -0.67
N ARG A 5 -10.30 -2.57 -0.86
CA ARG A 5 -10.09 -1.21 -1.35
C ARG A 5 -9.59 -0.34 -0.21
N VAL A 6 -8.42 0.29 -0.39
CA VAL A 6 -7.81 1.14 0.61
C VAL A 6 -7.28 2.43 -0.02
N VAL A 7 -7.16 3.48 0.80
CA VAL A 7 -6.45 4.71 0.43
C VAL A 7 -5.07 4.68 1.08
N MET A 8 -4.02 4.67 0.25
CA MET A 8 -2.65 4.72 0.71
C MET A 8 -2.10 6.15 0.66
N SER A 9 -1.41 6.56 1.73
CA SER A 9 -0.62 7.78 1.81
C SER A 9 0.88 7.47 1.71
N THR A 10 1.59 8.25 0.91
CA THR A 10 3.06 8.29 0.83
C THR A 10 3.56 9.73 0.94
N ILE A 11 4.84 9.94 1.21
CA ILE A 11 5.40 11.29 1.42
C ILE A 11 6.10 11.79 0.16
N ARG A 12 5.70 12.98 -0.32
CA ARG A 12 6.32 13.64 -1.48
C ARG A 12 7.68 14.24 -1.10
N ALA A 13 8.45 14.62 -2.12
CA ALA A 13 9.74 15.32 -1.98
C ALA A 13 9.69 16.55 -1.07
N ASP A 14 8.56 17.25 -1.06
CA ASP A 14 8.32 18.49 -0.32
C ASP A 14 7.65 18.23 1.05
N GLY A 15 7.59 16.97 1.49
CA GLY A 15 6.99 16.57 2.77
C GLY A 15 5.48 16.46 2.78
N ARG A 16 4.76 16.88 1.72
CA ARG A 16 3.30 16.76 1.66
C ARG A 16 2.86 15.32 1.40
N PRO A 17 1.67 14.89 1.88
CA PRO A 17 1.15 13.58 1.55
C PRO A 17 0.76 13.47 0.07
N GLN A 18 0.87 12.26 -0.46
CA GLN A 18 0.29 11.84 -1.72
C GLN A 18 -0.63 10.65 -1.45
N LEU A 19 -1.91 10.80 -1.79
CA LEU A 19 -2.91 9.75 -1.62
C LEU A 19 -3.12 8.97 -2.91
N SER A 20 -3.41 7.67 -2.79
CA SER A 20 -3.76 6.80 -3.91
C SER A 20 -4.75 5.72 -3.49
N PRO A 21 -5.85 5.53 -4.23
CA PRO A 21 -6.62 4.30 -4.16
C PRO A 21 -5.73 3.13 -4.60
N VAL A 22 -5.75 2.05 -3.81
CA VAL A 22 -5.09 0.78 -4.13
C VAL A 22 -5.97 -0.39 -3.68
N THR A 23 -5.69 -1.56 -4.23
CA THR A 23 -6.12 -2.83 -3.66
C THR A 23 -5.01 -3.37 -2.77
N ALA A 24 -5.38 -3.89 -1.61
CA ALA A 24 -4.47 -4.51 -0.67
C ALA A 24 -4.99 -5.87 -0.23
N THR A 25 -4.06 -6.74 0.13
CA THR A 25 -4.31 -8.06 0.71
C THR A 25 -3.38 -8.24 1.91
N VAL A 26 -3.59 -9.30 2.68
CA VAL A 26 -2.74 -9.66 3.83
C VAL A 26 -2.15 -11.04 3.54
N ASP A 27 -0.82 -11.15 3.61
CA ASP A 27 -0.12 -12.43 3.42
C ASP A 27 -0.18 -13.33 4.66
N ALA A 28 0.42 -14.52 4.57
CA ALA A 28 0.42 -15.52 5.65
C ALA A 28 1.16 -15.03 6.92
N GLU A 29 2.08 -14.09 6.78
CA GLU A 29 2.84 -13.48 7.87
C GLU A 29 2.15 -12.24 8.45
N GLY A 30 0.98 -11.87 7.95
CA GLY A 30 0.21 -10.72 8.43
C GLY A 30 0.67 -9.37 7.86
N ARG A 31 1.47 -9.36 6.80
CA ARG A 31 1.93 -8.14 6.13
C ARG A 31 0.90 -7.69 5.09
N VAL A 32 0.74 -6.38 4.95
CA VAL A 32 -0.11 -5.82 3.90
C VAL A 32 0.64 -5.76 2.59
N VAL A 33 0.12 -6.43 1.57
CA VAL A 33 0.72 -6.49 0.23
C VAL A 33 -0.07 -5.64 -0.75
N VAL A 34 0.65 -4.81 -1.51
CA VAL A 34 0.09 -3.93 -2.55
C VAL A 34 0.91 -4.10 -3.83
N SER A 35 0.27 -4.58 -4.90
CA SER A 35 0.91 -4.60 -6.22
C SER A 35 0.94 -3.20 -6.84
N SER A 36 2.07 -2.83 -7.45
CA SER A 36 2.23 -1.56 -8.14
C SER A 36 3.18 -1.65 -9.32
N ARG A 37 3.04 -0.70 -10.26
CA ARG A 37 4.01 -0.51 -11.34
C ARG A 37 5.20 0.27 -10.79
N GLU A 38 6.41 -0.08 -11.19
CA GLU A 38 7.64 0.61 -10.74
C GLU A 38 7.62 2.13 -11.02
N THR A 39 6.96 2.53 -12.10
CA THR A 39 6.85 3.93 -12.52
C THR A 39 5.82 4.75 -11.75
N ALA A 40 5.06 4.14 -10.83
CA ALA A 40 4.04 4.85 -10.07
C ALA A 40 4.66 5.89 -9.12
N ILE A 41 4.01 7.05 -8.99
CA ILE A 41 4.47 8.13 -8.10
C ILE A 41 4.65 7.65 -6.66
N LYS A 42 3.74 6.80 -6.16
CA LYS A 42 3.84 6.17 -4.85
C LYS A 42 5.12 5.35 -4.68
N VAL A 43 5.53 4.58 -5.69
CA VAL A 43 6.80 3.82 -5.64
C VAL A 43 8.00 4.77 -5.61
N LYS A 44 7.99 5.84 -6.42
CA LYS A 44 9.02 6.88 -6.38
C LYS A 44 9.10 7.57 -5.02
N ASN A 45 7.96 7.80 -4.37
CA ASN A 45 7.91 8.37 -3.02
C ASN A 45 8.48 7.38 -2.00
N LEU A 46 8.06 6.11 -2.03
CA LEU A 46 8.49 5.06 -1.10
C LEU A 46 10.00 4.76 -1.17
N ARG A 47 10.61 4.83 -2.36
CA ARG A 47 12.08 4.70 -2.49
C ARG A 47 12.84 5.83 -1.80
N ARG A 48 12.23 6.99 -1.60
CA ARG A 48 12.83 8.14 -0.91
C ARG A 48 12.53 8.12 0.58
N ASP A 49 11.28 7.79 0.93
CA ASP A 49 10.77 7.77 2.29
C ASP A 49 9.80 6.60 2.44
N PRO A 50 10.17 5.54 3.19
CA PRO A 50 9.39 4.32 3.25
C PRO A 50 8.15 4.45 4.13
N ARG A 51 7.93 5.58 4.83
CA ARG A 51 6.78 5.75 5.72
C ARG A 51 5.47 5.79 4.93
N ILE A 52 4.49 5.02 5.40
CA ILE A 52 3.16 4.92 4.78
C ILE A 52 2.06 4.98 5.83
N ALA A 53 0.87 5.34 5.37
CA ALA A 53 -0.38 5.07 6.08
C ALA A 53 -1.40 4.48 5.11
N LEU A 54 -2.23 3.57 5.60
CA LEU A 54 -3.36 2.97 4.89
C LEU A 54 -4.64 3.32 5.62
N CYS A 55 -5.64 3.80 4.90
CA CYS A 55 -6.99 4.00 5.38
C CYS A 55 -7.89 2.94 4.73
N LEU A 56 -8.52 2.12 5.57
CA LEU A 56 -9.47 1.09 5.19
C LEU A 56 -10.87 1.61 5.47
N LEU A 57 -11.73 1.50 4.46
CA LEU A 57 -13.12 1.91 4.53
C LEU A 57 -13.98 0.71 4.14
N ASN A 58 -15.12 0.55 4.82
CA ASN A 58 -16.16 -0.36 4.34
C ASN A 58 -16.84 0.22 3.07
N ASP A 59 -17.65 -0.61 2.40
CA ASP A 59 -18.35 -0.21 1.17
C ASP A 59 -19.41 0.88 1.40
N GLY A 60 -19.89 1.04 2.64
CA GLY A 60 -20.83 2.07 3.07
C GLY A 60 -20.19 3.42 3.37
N PHE A 61 -18.85 3.53 3.29
CA PHE A 61 -18.01 4.69 3.63
C PHE A 61 -18.01 5.10 5.10
N PHE A 62 -19.17 5.06 5.76
CA PHE A 62 -19.33 5.30 7.20
C PHE A 62 -19.49 3.99 7.98
N GLY A 63 -19.22 4.03 9.28
CA GLY A 63 -19.22 2.85 10.15
C GLY A 63 -17.82 2.29 10.35
N ASP A 64 -17.65 0.98 10.26
CA ASP A 64 -16.34 0.33 10.47
C ASP A 64 -15.28 0.85 9.50
N TRP A 65 -14.22 1.41 10.06
CA TRP A 65 -13.05 1.89 9.35
C TRP A 65 -11.80 1.62 10.21
N GLY A 66 -10.64 1.62 9.56
CA GLY A 66 -9.37 1.40 10.25
C GLY A 66 -8.21 2.11 9.57
N GLN A 67 -7.14 2.30 10.34
CA GLN A 67 -5.89 2.85 9.84
C GLN A 67 -4.72 1.97 10.27
N VAL A 68 -3.78 1.77 9.35
CA VAL A 68 -2.52 1.09 9.60
C VAL A 68 -1.39 2.01 9.17
N GLU A 69 -0.38 2.17 10.02
CA GLU A 69 0.82 2.95 9.74
C GLU A 69 2.05 2.08 9.85
N GLY A 70 3.08 2.41 9.08
CA GLY A 70 4.34 1.67 9.12
C GLY A 70 5.29 2.09 8.02
N THR A 71 6.19 1.17 7.67
CA THR A 71 7.14 1.33 6.58
C THR A 71 6.89 0.28 5.51
N ALA A 72 7.01 0.67 4.23
CA ALA A 72 6.94 -0.26 3.12
C ALA A 72 8.32 -0.73 2.68
N GLU A 73 8.41 -2.02 2.38
CA GLU A 73 9.49 -2.60 1.60
C GLU A 73 9.05 -2.71 0.13
N ILE A 74 9.94 -2.39 -0.80
CA ILE A 74 9.68 -2.58 -2.23
C ILE A 74 10.42 -3.84 -2.67
N VAL A 75 9.65 -4.86 -3.02
CA VAL A 75 10.16 -6.09 -3.64
C VAL A 75 10.04 -5.92 -5.17
N PRO A 76 11.16 -5.83 -5.91
CA PRO A 76 11.13 -5.72 -7.37
C PRO A 76 10.85 -7.07 -8.03
N MET A 77 10.59 -7.06 -9.35
CA MET A 77 10.63 -8.28 -10.14
C MET A 77 12.09 -8.75 -10.33
N PRO A 78 12.36 -10.06 -10.39
CA PRO A 78 11.39 -11.16 -10.38
C PRO A 78 10.93 -11.60 -8.99
N ASP A 79 11.58 -11.16 -7.91
CA ASP A 79 11.32 -11.63 -6.53
C ASP A 79 9.87 -11.41 -6.07
N ALA A 80 9.19 -10.40 -6.62
CA ALA A 80 7.78 -10.15 -6.35
C ALA A 80 6.82 -11.23 -6.90
N LEU A 81 7.26 -12.11 -7.80
CA LEU A 81 6.42 -13.18 -8.37
C LEU A 81 5.91 -14.12 -7.28
N ASP A 82 6.77 -14.49 -6.34
CA ASP A 82 6.43 -15.42 -5.26
C ASP A 82 5.33 -14.83 -4.37
N LEU A 83 5.27 -13.49 -4.23
CA LEU A 83 4.27 -12.77 -3.45
C LEU A 83 2.91 -12.58 -4.17
N LEU A 84 2.86 -12.84 -5.49
CA LEU A 84 1.62 -12.83 -6.28
C LEU A 84 1.00 -14.23 -6.40
N ILE A 85 1.70 -15.23 -5.84
CA ILE A 85 1.37 -16.65 -5.70
C ILE A 85 -0.02 -16.94 -5.13
N ASP A 86 -0.22 -16.27 -4.01
CA ASP A 86 -1.13 -16.71 -2.95
C ASP A 86 -2.54 -16.11 -3.07
#